data_AF-A0A5U9VQ85-F1
#
_entry.id   AF-A0A5U9VQ85-F1
#
_cell.length_a   1.000
_cell.length_b   1.000
_cell.length_c   1.000
_cell.angle_alpha   90.00
_cell.angle_beta   90.00
_cell.angle_gamma   90.00
#
_symmetry.space_group_name_H-M   'P 1'
#
loop_
_entity.id
_entity.type
_entity.pdbx_description
1 polymer ?
#
loop_
_entity_poly.entity_id
_entity_poly.type
_entity_poly.pdbx_seq_one_letter_code
_entity_poly.pdbx_strand_id
1 'polypeptide(L)'
;MRKLISIVSDMKSLEIIRNIIRETLLGNTILGLTASGIFYINSNNWPYLIYIVADPILITIFLTVFAWLTVIIHQYFQELVKHKNALSFMMFFIWFLGMEIIIAFNMVIFIKGIPV
;
A
#
# COMPACT_ATOMS: atom_id res chain seq x y z
N MET A 1 25.40 3.11 30.78
CA MET A 1 23.92 3.12 30.63
C MET A 1 23.42 3.88 29.40
N ARG A 2 23.86 5.12 29.09
CA ARG A 2 23.39 5.87 27.88
C ARG A 2 23.52 5.11 26.55
N LYS A 3 24.66 4.45 26.31
CA LYS A 3 24.87 3.63 25.09
C LYS A 3 23.88 2.47 24.94
N LEU A 4 23.48 1.86 26.06
CA LEU A 4 22.59 0.69 26.04
C LEU A 4 21.14 1.13 25.76
N ILE A 5 20.74 2.28 26.30
CA ILE A 5 19.44 2.91 26.02
C ILE A 5 19.31 3.36 24.56
N SER A 6 20.38 3.90 23.96
CA SER A 6 20.36 4.27 22.54
C SER A 6 20.26 3.05 21.64
N ILE A 7 21.05 2.00 21.90
CA ILE A 7 21.03 0.75 21.13
C ILE A 7 19.64 0.08 21.16
N VAL A 8 18.97 0.06 22.31
CA VAL A 8 17.61 -0.48 22.45
C VAL A 8 16.57 0.39 21.71
N SER A 9 16.71 1.72 21.77
CA SER A 9 15.86 2.65 21.02
C SER A 9 16.02 2.50 19.50
N ASP A 10 17.25 2.29 19.03
CA ASP A 10 17.56 2.10 17.62
C ASP A 10 17.02 0.76 17.12
N MET A 11 17.16 -0.32 17.90
CA MET A 11 16.55 -1.62 17.59
C MET A 11 15.03 -1.55 17.46
N LYS A 12 14.35 -0.87 18.39
CA LYS A 12 12.89 -0.69 18.32
C LYS A 12 12.48 0.10 17.06
N SER A 13 13.24 1.14 16.71
CA SER A 13 12.97 1.95 15.52
C SER A 13 13.15 1.12 14.22
N LEU A 14 14.19 0.28 14.18
CA LEU A 14 14.44 -0.61 13.05
C LEU A 14 13.34 -1.65 12.87
N GLU A 15 12.79 -2.18 13.97
CA GLU A 15 11.66 -3.11 13.93
C GLU A 15 10.39 -2.46 13.37
N ILE A 16 10.09 -1.21 13.77
CA ILE A 16 8.96 -0.45 13.21
C ILE A 16 9.16 -0.22 11.70
N ILE A 17 10.37 0.17 11.27
CA ILE A 17 10.68 0.35 9.84
C ILE A 17 10.52 -0.97 9.07
N ARG A 18 10.99 -2.09 9.62
CA ARG A 18 10.80 -3.41 9.01
C ARG A 18 9.32 -3.74 8.84
N ASN A 19 8.50 -3.44 9.85
CA ASN A 19 7.06 -3.67 9.78
C ASN A 19 6.40 -2.77 8.72
N ILE A 20 6.77 -1.49 8.64
CA ILE A 20 6.32 -0.58 7.56
C ILE A 20 6.64 -1.18 6.19
N ILE A 21 7.88 -1.65 5.97
CA ILE A 21 8.29 -2.24 4.68
C ILE A 21 7.47 -3.49 4.37
N ARG A 22 7.30 -4.38 5.35
CA ARG A 22 6.56 -5.63 5.17
C ARG A 22 5.09 -5.39 4.82
N GLU A 23 4.41 -4.56 5.61
CA GLU A 23 2.98 -4.27 5.39
C GLU A 23 2.78 -3.50 4.08
N THR A 24 3.68 -2.56 3.75
CA THR A 24 3.66 -1.86 2.45
C THR A 24 3.81 -2.84 1.30
N LEU A 25 4.76 -3.77 1.36
CA LEU A 25 4.98 -4.74 0.28
C LEU A 25 3.73 -5.62 0.03
N LEU A 26 3.12 -6.12 1.11
CA LEU A 26 1.91 -6.94 1.04
C LEU A 26 0.72 -6.14 0.50
N GLY A 27 0.49 -4.94 1.05
CA GLY A 27 -0.56 -4.04 0.58
C GLY A 27 -0.42 -3.71 -0.91
N ASN A 28 0.78 -3.35 -1.36
CA ASN A 28 1.05 -2.98 -2.75
C ASN A 28 0.79 -4.11 -3.71
N THR A 29 1.16 -5.32 -3.30
CA THR A 29 0.91 -6.52 -4.10
C THR A 29 -0.58 -6.72 -4.29
N ILE A 30 -1.38 -6.63 -3.22
CA ILE A 30 -2.83 -6.81 -3.31
C ILE A 30 -3.49 -5.68 -4.11
N LEU A 31 -3.09 -4.42 -3.87
CA LEU A 31 -3.62 -3.25 -4.61
C LEU A 31 -3.28 -3.32 -6.10
N GLY A 32 -2.04 -3.68 -6.45
CA GLY A 32 -1.62 -3.85 -7.84
C GLY A 32 -2.40 -4.96 -8.54
N LEU A 33 -2.57 -6.12 -7.88
CA LEU A 33 -3.33 -7.25 -8.44
C LEU A 33 -4.81 -6.93 -8.65
N THR A 34 -5.44 -6.31 -7.66
CA THR A 34 -6.86 -5.92 -7.75
C THR A 34 -7.09 -4.85 -8.79
N ALA A 35 -6.25 -3.81 -8.84
CA ALA A 35 -6.31 -2.78 -9.89
C ALA A 35 -6.10 -3.36 -11.29
N SER A 36 -5.13 -4.27 -11.45
CA SER A 36 -4.88 -4.96 -12.72
C SER A 36 -6.08 -5.83 -13.14
N GLY A 37 -6.70 -6.54 -12.19
CA GLY A 37 -7.90 -7.34 -12.42
C GLY A 37 -9.09 -6.51 -12.86
N ILE A 38 -9.35 -5.40 -12.16
CA ILE A 38 -10.40 -4.41 -12.53
C ILE A 38 -10.15 -3.92 -13.96
N PHE A 39 -8.91 -3.52 -14.28
CA PHE A 39 -8.57 -3.01 -15.60
C PHE A 39 -8.75 -4.08 -16.69
N TYR A 40 -8.34 -5.31 -16.41
CA TYR A 40 -8.44 -6.44 -17.34
C TYR A 40 -9.90 -6.82 -17.64
N ILE A 41 -10.78 -6.79 -16.64
CA ILE A 41 -12.22 -7.01 -16.85
C ILE A 41 -12.82 -5.88 -17.68
N ASN A 42 -12.48 -4.63 -17.38
CA ASN A 42 -12.99 -3.46 -18.08
C ASN A 42 -12.50 -3.36 -19.54
N SER A 43 -11.31 -3.88 -19.85
CA SER A 43 -10.70 -3.78 -21.20
C SER A 43 -11.08 -4.91 -22.14
N ASN A 44 -11.64 -6.00 -21.63
CA ASN A 44 -12.04 -7.17 -22.42
C ASN A 44 -13.56 -7.28 -22.44
N ASN A 45 -14.14 -7.76 -23.55
CA ASN A 45 -15.58 -8.00 -23.69
C ASN A 45 -16.03 -9.24 -22.91
N TRP A 46 -15.81 -9.25 -21.60
CA TRP A 46 -16.26 -10.32 -20.72
C TRP A 46 -17.79 -10.39 -20.66
N PRO A 47 -18.37 -11.58 -20.44
CA PRO A 47 -19.80 -11.72 -20.19
C PRO A 47 -20.27 -10.77 -19.08
N TYR A 48 -21.40 -10.10 -19.29
CA TYR A 48 -21.99 -9.10 -18.39
C TYR A 48 -22.13 -9.59 -16.92
N LEU A 49 -22.33 -10.90 -16.73
CA LEU A 49 -22.37 -11.55 -15.41
C LEU A 49 -21.05 -11.42 -14.63
N ILE A 50 -19.91 -11.49 -15.31
CA ILE A 50 -18.59 -11.35 -14.68
C ILE A 50 -18.34 -9.89 -14.31
N TYR A 51 -18.80 -8.94 -15.13
CA TYR A 51 -18.72 -7.52 -14.84
C TYR A 51 -19.49 -7.15 -13.56
N ILE A 52 -20.74 -7.59 -13.41
CA ILE A 52 -21.57 -7.24 -12.24
C ILE A 52 -21.09 -7.91 -10.95
N VAL A 53 -20.47 -9.09 -11.03
CA VAL A 53 -20.07 -9.84 -9.83
C VAL A 53 -18.63 -9.58 -9.46
N ALA A 54 -17.68 -9.73 -10.40
CA ALA A 54 -16.26 -9.68 -10.09
C ALA A 54 -15.75 -8.24 -9.89
N ASP A 55 -16.24 -7.27 -10.68
CA ASP A 55 -15.75 -5.89 -10.61
C ASP A 55 -16.06 -5.22 -9.25
N PRO A 56 -17.30 -5.27 -8.70
CA PRO A 56 -17.59 -4.71 -7.39
C PRO A 56 -16.83 -5.41 -6.25
N ILE A 57 -16.62 -6.73 -6.36
CA ILE A 57 -15.83 -7.49 -5.38
C ILE A 57 -14.38 -6.98 -5.38
N LEU A 58 -13.76 -6.86 -6.54
CA LEU A 58 -12.38 -6.38 -6.66
C LEU A 58 -12.23 -4.93 -6.17
N ILE A 59 -13.19 -4.04 -6.51
CA ILE A 59 -13.21 -2.66 -6.02
C ILE A 59 -13.33 -2.63 -4.49
N THR A 60 -14.21 -3.45 -3.92
CA THR A 60 -14.38 -3.53 -2.47
C THR A 60 -13.11 -4.00 -1.77
N ILE A 61 -12.43 -5.01 -2.32
CA ILE A 61 -11.14 -5.49 -1.80
C ILE A 61 -10.08 -4.38 -1.90
N PHE A 62 -9.99 -3.70 -3.05
CA PHE A 62 -9.06 -2.60 -3.25
C PHE A 62 -9.26 -1.50 -2.20
N LEU A 63 -10.49 -1.01 -2.02
CA LEU A 63 -10.79 0.05 -1.05
C LEU A 63 -10.52 -0.39 0.39
N THR A 64 -10.89 -1.63 0.73
CA THR A 64 -10.68 -2.17 2.09
C THR A 64 -9.18 -2.27 2.41
N VAL A 65 -8.39 -2.80 1.49
CA VAL A 65 -6.94 -2.93 1.65
C VAL A 65 -6.27 -1.57 1.69
N PHE A 66 -6.69 -0.63 0.85
CA PHE A 66 -6.17 0.73 0.84
C PHE A 66 -6.41 1.47 2.16
N ALA A 67 -7.64 1.37 2.69
CA ALA A 67 -7.98 1.94 3.98
C ALA A 67 -7.19 1.30 5.12
N TRP A 68 -7.08 -0.03 5.13
CA TRP A 68 -6.32 -0.79 6.12
C TRP A 68 -4.83 -0.40 6.11
N LEU A 69 -4.21 -0.37 4.93
CA LEU A 69 -2.81 0.01 4.75
C LEU A 69 -2.55 1.43 5.25
N THR A 70 -3.43 2.36 4.89
CA THR A 70 -3.36 3.76 5.30
C THR A 70 -3.34 3.88 6.83
N VAL A 71 -4.26 3.19 7.52
CA VAL A 71 -4.36 3.23 8.98
C VAL A 71 -3.12 2.63 9.64
N ILE A 72 -2.70 1.43 9.22
CA ILE A 72 -1.55 0.74 9.83
C ILE A 72 -0.25 1.52 9.64
N ILE A 73 0.01 2.00 8.42
CA ILE A 73 1.26 2.72 8.13
C ILE A 73 1.29 4.07 8.87
N HIS A 74 0.15 4.77 8.96
CA HIS A 74 0.07 5.97 9.78
C HIS A 74 0.39 5.69 11.25
N GLN A 75 -0.15 4.61 11.83
CA GLN A 75 0.15 4.20 13.20
C GLN A 75 1.65 3.89 13.41
N TYR A 76 2.30 3.19 12.48
CA TYR A 76 3.73 2.94 12.57
C TYR A 76 4.57 4.21 12.48
N PHE A 77 4.23 5.16 11.60
CA PHE A 77 4.94 6.43 11.55
C PHE A 77 4.74 7.24 12.83
N GLN A 78 3.54 7.23 13.42
CA GLN A 78 3.29 7.86 14.72
C GLN A 78 4.16 7.25 15.82
N GLU A 79 4.30 5.93 15.86
CA GLU A 79 5.15 5.24 16.82
C GLU A 79 6.65 5.57 16.60
N LEU A 80 7.08 5.61 15.34
CA LEU A 80 8.46 5.91 14.96
C LEU A 80 8.92 7.30 15.42
N VAL A 81 8.04 8.30 15.30
CA VAL A 81 8.37 9.70 15.67
C VAL A 81 7.94 10.09 17.08
N LYS A 82 7.53 9.12 17.91
CA LYS A 82 7.04 9.34 19.28
C LYS A 82 5.87 10.34 19.34
N HIS A 83 4.88 10.15 18.47
CA HIS A 83 3.63 10.94 18.40
C HIS A 83 3.80 12.43 18.05
N LYS A 84 4.90 12.80 17.38
CA LYS A 84 5.03 14.12 16.74
C LYS A 84 4.16 14.19 15.48
N ASN A 85 2.91 14.61 15.63
CA ASN A 85 1.90 14.62 14.56
C ASN A 85 2.38 15.23 13.23
N ALA A 86 3.05 16.39 13.26
CA ALA A 86 3.51 17.04 12.03
C ALA A 86 4.55 16.22 11.26
N LEU A 87 5.53 15.63 11.98
CA LEU A 87 6.59 14.81 11.37
C LEU A 87 6.01 13.48 10.87
N SER A 88 5.13 12.85 11.66
CA SER A 88 4.43 11.63 11.26
C SER A 88 3.61 11.86 9.99
N PHE A 89 2.87 12.96 9.91
CA PHE A 89 2.09 13.32 8.73
C PHE A 89 2.98 13.53 7.50
N MET A 90 4.10 14.24 7.62
CA MET A 90 5.05 14.42 6.50
C MET A 90 5.61 13.08 6.01
N MET A 91 6.02 12.19 6.92
CA MET A 91 6.55 10.86 6.55
C MET A 91 5.48 9.99 5.88
N PHE A 92 4.27 9.99 6.45
CA PHE A 92 3.12 9.30 5.87
C PHE A 92 2.78 9.84 4.47
N PHE A 93 2.80 11.16 4.29
CA PHE A 93 2.49 11.79 3.01
C PHE A 93 3.54 11.47 1.93
N ILE A 94 4.82 11.47 2.28
CA ILE A 94 5.90 11.05 1.35
C ILE A 94 5.71 9.57 0.96
N TRP A 95 5.41 8.71 1.93
CA TRP A 95 5.11 7.31 1.66
C TRP A 95 3.89 7.17 0.74
N PHE A 96 2.82 7.92 0.99
CA PHE A 96 1.59 7.93 0.18
C PHE A 96 1.84 8.32 -1.27
N LEU A 97 2.66 9.35 -1.52
CA LEU A 97 3.03 9.73 -2.89
C LEU A 97 3.87 8.63 -3.57
N GLY A 98 4.81 8.02 -2.84
CA GLY A 98 5.60 6.91 -3.37
C GLY A 98 4.74 5.71 -3.76
N MET A 99 3.72 5.41 -2.97
CA MET A 99 2.71 4.38 -3.23
C MET A 99 1.97 4.60 -4.54
N GLU A 100 1.42 5.80 -4.76
CA GLU A 100 0.68 6.13 -5.98
C GLU A 100 1.56 5.96 -7.22
N ILE A 101 2.82 6.43 -7.17
CA ILE A 101 3.77 6.30 -8.29
C ILE A 101 4.03 4.82 -8.61
N ILE A 102 4.23 3.98 -7.60
CA ILE A 102 4.48 2.54 -7.78
C ILE A 102 3.26 1.84 -8.40
N ILE A 103 2.05 2.13 -7.90
CA ILE A 103 0.82 1.54 -8.44
C ILE A 103 0.61 1.99 -9.89
N ALA A 104 0.74 3.29 -10.17
CA ALA A 104 0.60 3.83 -11.52
C ALA A 104 1.61 3.22 -12.50
N PHE A 105 2.88 3.07 -12.09
CA PHE A 105 3.91 2.43 -12.90
C PHE A 105 3.59 0.97 -13.21
N ASN A 106 3.14 0.19 -12.22
CA ASN A 106 2.71 -1.19 -12.42
C ASN A 106 1.52 -1.28 -13.38
N MET A 107 0.55 -0.38 -13.27
CA MET A 107 -0.59 -0.34 -14.20
C MET A 107 -0.12 -0.06 -15.63
N VAL A 108 0.80 0.88 -15.84
CA VAL A 108 1.34 1.17 -17.19
C VAL A 108 2.04 -0.05 -17.79
N ILE A 109 2.84 -0.77 -17.01
CA ILE A 109 3.48 -2.01 -17.47
C ILE A 109 2.43 -3.06 -17.82
N PHE A 110 1.46 -3.27 -16.94
CA PHE A 110 0.40 -4.24 -17.13
C PHE A 110 -0.38 -3.97 -18.41
N ILE A 111 -0.82 -2.72 -18.62
CA ILE A 111 -1.55 -2.29 -19.82
C ILE A 111 -0.76 -2.58 -21.10
N LYS A 112 0.54 -2.26 -21.12
CA LYS A 112 1.42 -2.53 -22.27
C LYS A 112 1.63 -4.03 -22.53
N GLY A 113 1.45 -4.87 -21.52
CA GLY A 113 1.62 -6.32 -21.61
C GLY A 113 0.37 -7.09 -22.05
N ILE A 114 -0.80 -6.44 -22.14
CA ILE A 114 -2.02 -7.09 -22.64
C ILE A 114 -1.92 -7.16 -24.17
N PRO A 115 -1.90 -8.37 -24.79
CA PRO A 115 -1.95 -8.48 -26.24
C PRO A 115 -3.31 -7.97 -26.73
N VAL A 116 -3.27 -7.00 -27.66
CA VAL A 116 -4.45 -6.43 -28.35
C VAL A 116 -4.99 -7.43 -29.37
#